data_AF-A0A3D8I3F1-F1
#
_entry.id   AF-A0A3D8I3F1-F1
#
_cell.length_a   1.000
_cell.length_b   1.000
_cell.length_c   1.000
_cell.angle_alpha   90.00
_cell.angle_beta   90.00
_cell.angle_gamma   90.00
#
_symmetry.space_group_name_H-M   'P 1'
#
loop_
_entity.id
_entity.type
_entity.pdbx_description
1 polymer ?
#
loop_
_entity_poly.entity_id
_entity_poly.type
_entity_poly.pdbx_seq_one_letter_code
_entity_poly.pdbx_strand_id
1 'polypeptide(L)'
;MKLQEIKETLLKDLAQRVEDKILEQGNYELLEKLILNDNINEKEAFAIAALGTTWKRTGFAFDKRLEKATDEVFYLKKDEGLSFESKIQNTSNADTQVDSNAGGGGL
;
A
#
# COMPACT_ATOMS: atom_id res chain seq x y z
N MET A 1 -16.42 -23.42 22.16
CA MET A 1 -16.77 -23.39 20.73
C MET A 1 -16.58 -24.80 20.19
N LYS A 2 -17.47 -25.33 19.35
CA LYS A 2 -17.29 -26.66 18.74
C LYS A 2 -16.30 -26.57 17.59
N LEU A 3 -15.56 -27.65 17.31
CA LEU A 3 -14.54 -27.67 16.25
C LEU A 3 -15.11 -27.25 14.87
N GLN A 4 -16.34 -27.64 14.55
CA GLN A 4 -16.98 -27.23 13.30
C GLN A 4 -17.24 -25.72 13.21
N GLU A 5 -17.69 -25.10 14.30
CA GLU A 5 -17.88 -23.65 14.37
C GLU A 5 -16.54 -22.91 14.17
N ILE A 6 -15.44 -23.46 14.69
CA ILE A 6 -14.09 -22.92 14.50
C ILE A 6 -13.69 -23.00 13.03
N LYS A 7 -13.89 -24.15 12.37
CA LYS A 7 -13.59 -24.33 10.95
C LYS A 7 -14.37 -23.33 10.08
N GLU A 8 -15.68 -23.21 10.30
CA GLU A 8 -16.52 -22.25 9.57
C GLU A 8 -16.05 -20.80 9.74
N THR A 9 -15.68 -20.44 10.98
CA THR A 9 -15.15 -19.10 11.27
C THR A 9 -13.85 -18.83 10.52
N LEU A 10 -12.91 -19.79 10.54
CA LEU A 10 -11.63 -19.67 9.84
C LEU A 10 -11.79 -19.61 8.31
N LEU A 11 -12.71 -20.41 7.75
CA LEU A 11 -12.98 -20.39 6.31
C LEU A 11 -13.59 -19.07 5.84
N LYS A 12 -14.50 -18.49 6.65
CA LYS A 12 -15.05 -17.17 6.37
C LYS A 12 -13.97 -16.08 6.38
N ASP A 13 -13.07 -16.16 7.37
CA ASP A 13 -11.94 -15.24 7.50
C ASP A 13 -10.97 -15.33 6.31
N LEU A 14 -10.68 -16.55 5.85
CA LEU A 14 -9.85 -16.79 4.67
C LEU A 14 -10.52 -16.31 3.38
N ALA A 15 -11.84 -16.50 3.24
CA ALA A 15 -12.60 -16.03 2.08
C ALA A 15 -12.58 -14.49 1.99
N GLN A 16 -12.74 -13.79 3.11
CA GLN A 16 -12.63 -12.34 3.14
C GLN A 16 -11.24 -11.87 2.68
N ARG A 17 -10.18 -12.58 3.05
CA ARG A 17 -8.81 -12.25 2.63
C ARG A 17 -8.58 -12.44 1.13
N VAL A 18 -9.32 -13.34 0.49
CA VAL A 18 -9.31 -13.47 -0.97
C VAL A 18 -9.98 -12.25 -1.61
N GLU A 19 -11.12 -11.83 -1.07
CA GLU A 19 -11.84 -10.64 -1.53
C GLU A 19 -10.98 -9.36 -1.37
N ASP A 20 -10.29 -9.24 -0.24
CA ASP A 20 -9.37 -8.14 0.07
C ASP A 20 -8.07 -8.21 -0.77
N LYS A 21 -7.91 -9.24 -1.63
CA LYS A 21 -6.71 -9.51 -2.44
C LYS A 21 -5.42 -9.68 -1.62
N ILE A 22 -5.55 -10.16 -0.39
CA ILE A 22 -4.44 -10.50 0.51
C ILE A 22 -3.99 -11.95 0.26
N LEU A 23 -4.93 -12.83 -0.08
CA LEU A 23 -4.71 -14.25 -0.35
C LEU A 23 -5.11 -14.58 -1.79
N GLU A 24 -4.29 -15.35 -2.49
CA GLU A 24 -4.63 -15.84 -3.83
C GLU A 24 -5.65 -16.98 -3.77
N GLN A 25 -6.54 -17.06 -4.77
CA GLN A 25 -7.60 -18.08 -4.84
C GLN A 25 -7.05 -19.51 -4.76
N GLY A 26 -5.96 -19.83 -5.45
CA GLY A 26 -5.37 -21.18 -5.42
C GLY A 26 -4.83 -21.56 -4.03
N ASN A 27 -4.30 -20.59 -3.28
CA ASN A 27 -3.84 -20.82 -1.91
C ASN A 27 -5.02 -21.01 -0.95
N TYR A 28 -6.10 -20.27 -1.16
CA TYR A 28 -7.34 -20.45 -0.40
C TYR A 28 -7.90 -21.88 -0.54
N GLU A 29 -8.00 -22.40 -1.76
CA GLU A 29 -8.52 -23.76 -2.02
C GLU A 29 -7.68 -24.86 -1.33
N LEU A 30 -6.37 -24.66 -1.26
CA LEU A 30 -5.48 -25.57 -0.54
C LEU A 30 -5.75 -25.52 0.97
N LEU A 31 -5.83 -24.33 1.55
CA LEU A 31 -6.06 -24.12 2.98
C LEU A 31 -7.44 -24.62 3.41
N GLU A 32 -8.46 -24.41 2.57
CA GLU A 32 -9.80 -24.92 2.78
C GLU A 32 -9.79 -26.45 2.92
N LYS A 33 -9.16 -27.15 1.96
CA LYS A 33 -9.04 -28.62 1.99
C LYS A 33 -8.31 -29.13 3.24
N LEU A 34 -7.28 -28.41 3.68
CA LEU A 34 -6.52 -28.77 4.88
C LEU A 34 -7.35 -28.59 6.16
N ILE A 35 -8.11 -27.49 6.28
CA ILE A 35 -8.97 -27.21 7.44
C ILE A 35 -10.17 -28.17 7.48
N LEU A 36 -10.73 -28.53 6.33
CA LEU A 36 -11.88 -29.44 6.24
C LEU A 36 -11.53 -30.91 6.47
N ASN A 37 -10.25 -31.27 6.54
CA ASN A 37 -9.82 -32.64 6.84
C ASN A 37 -10.46 -33.15 8.16
N ASP A 38 -10.72 -34.44 8.28
CA ASP A 38 -11.36 -35.01 9.48
C ASP A 38 -10.38 -35.26 10.63
N ASN A 39 -9.09 -35.40 10.32
CA ASN A 39 -8.03 -35.75 11.29
C ASN A 39 -7.39 -34.54 11.99
N ILE A 40 -7.86 -33.34 11.71
CA ILE A 40 -7.28 -32.09 12.22
C ILE A 40 -7.89 -31.72 13.57
N ASN A 41 -7.02 -31.34 14.50
CA ASN A 41 -7.43 -30.77 15.78
C ASN A 41 -7.53 -29.23 15.73
N GLU A 42 -8.07 -28.62 16.78
CA GLU A 42 -8.28 -27.18 16.85
C GLU A 42 -6.98 -26.37 16.64
N LYS A 43 -5.87 -26.79 17.27
CA LYS A 43 -4.59 -26.08 17.16
C LYS A 43 -4.04 -26.12 15.75
N GLU A 44 -4.14 -27.27 15.09
CA GLU A 44 -3.76 -27.44 13.69
C GLU A 44 -4.62 -26.58 12.77
N ALA A 45 -5.92 -26.44 13.03
CA ALA A 45 -6.80 -25.57 12.24
C ALA A 45 -6.35 -24.11 12.30
N PHE A 46 -6.04 -23.61 13.49
CA PHE A 46 -5.47 -22.27 13.66
C PHE A 46 -4.09 -22.14 13.01
N ALA A 47 -3.23 -23.16 13.12
CA ALA A 47 -1.90 -23.14 12.50
C ALA A 47 -1.99 -23.08 10.96
N ILE A 48 -2.88 -23.88 10.36
CA ILE A 48 -3.12 -23.87 8.91
C ILE A 48 -3.67 -22.51 8.48
N ALA A 49 -4.66 -21.97 9.18
CA ALA A 49 -5.19 -20.65 8.87
C ALA A 49 -4.12 -19.56 8.96
N ALA A 50 -3.20 -19.64 9.93
CA ALA A 50 -2.09 -18.71 10.06
C ALA A 50 -1.08 -18.80 8.89
N LEU A 51 -0.86 -19.98 8.31
CA LEU A 51 -0.02 -20.14 7.10
C LEU A 51 -0.58 -19.41 5.88
N GLY A 52 -1.91 -19.27 5.80
CA GLY A 52 -2.58 -18.47 4.78
C GLY A 52 -2.38 -16.97 4.93
N THR A 53 -1.61 -16.54 5.93
CA THR A 53 -1.35 -15.15 6.24
C THR A 53 0.15 -14.95 6.23
N THR A 54 0.66 -14.25 5.23
CA THR A 54 2.04 -13.80 5.30
C THR A 54 2.10 -12.70 6.35
N TRP A 55 2.89 -12.92 7.41
CA TRP A 55 3.31 -11.84 8.29
C TRP A 55 3.84 -10.73 7.38
N LYS A 56 3.19 -9.55 7.34
CA LYS A 56 3.71 -8.43 6.55
C LYS A 56 5.09 -8.13 7.10
N ARG A 57 6.14 -8.64 6.43
CA ARG A 57 7.51 -8.24 6.67
C ARG A 57 7.63 -6.85 6.07
N THR A 58 7.13 -5.86 6.80
CA THR A 58 7.27 -4.45 6.46
C THR A 58 8.76 -4.13 6.54
N GLY A 59 9.44 -4.31 5.42
CA GLY A 59 10.87 -4.08 5.32
C GLY A 59 11.30 -4.38 3.90
N PHE A 60 11.13 -3.39 3.03
CA PHE A 60 11.80 -3.27 1.74
C PHE A 60 12.08 -4.61 1.03
N ALA A 61 11.10 -5.09 0.25
CA ALA A 61 11.42 -6.03 -0.81
C ALA A 61 12.26 -5.27 -1.85
N PHE A 62 13.58 -5.32 -1.71
CA PHE A 62 14.47 -4.94 -2.79
C PHE A 62 14.19 -5.92 -3.92
N ASP A 63 13.47 -5.44 -4.93
CA ASP A 63 13.30 -6.17 -6.16
C ASP A 63 14.70 -6.57 -6.64
N LYS A 64 14.86 -7.83 -7.05
CA LYS A 64 16.18 -8.33 -7.46
C LYS A 64 16.63 -7.45 -8.62
N ARG A 65 17.62 -6.58 -8.39
CA ARG A 65 18.16 -5.70 -9.43
C ARG A 65 18.55 -6.60 -10.61
N LEU A 66 17.82 -6.48 -11.72
CA LEU A 66 18.09 -7.21 -12.97
C LEU A 66 19.32 -6.62 -13.70
N GLU A 67 19.85 -5.51 -13.19
CA GLU A 67 21.00 -4.81 -13.75
C GLU A 67 22.31 -5.55 -13.43
N LYS A 68 23.18 -5.65 -14.43
CA LYS A 68 24.54 -6.17 -14.25
C LYS A 68 25.33 -5.16 -13.43
N ALA A 69 26.07 -5.63 -12.42
CA ALA A 69 27.02 -4.79 -11.72
C ALA A 69 28.14 -4.36 -12.68
N THR A 70 28.18 -3.08 -13.03
CA THR A 70 29.23 -2.46 -13.84
C THR A 70 29.84 -1.30 -13.05
N ASP A 71 31.10 -0.97 -13.32
CA ASP A 71 31.78 0.17 -12.68
C ASP A 71 31.29 1.55 -13.19
N GLU A 72 30.32 1.55 -14.10
CA GLU A 72 29.71 2.73 -14.71
C GLU A 72 28.43 3.13 -13.96
N VAL A 73 28.28 4.43 -13.70
CA VAL A 73 27.08 5.00 -13.07
C VAL A 73 26.07 5.38 -14.15
N PHE A 74 24.95 4.66 -14.22
CA PHE A 74 23.83 5.02 -15.09
C PHE A 74 22.90 6.01 -14.38
N TYR A 75 22.54 7.08 -15.07
CA TYR A 75 21.55 8.05 -14.63
C TYR A 75 20.41 8.14 -15.65
N LEU A 76 19.19 8.29 -15.17
CA LEU A 76 18.04 8.54 -16.04
C LEU A 76 18.18 9.94 -16.64
N LYS A 77 18.07 10.02 -17.97
CA LYS A 77 18.00 11.30 -18.68
C LYS A 77 16.67 11.97 -18.35
N LYS A 78 16.70 13.28 -18.08
CA LYS A 78 15.50 14.10 -17.85
C LYS A 78 14.56 14.00 -19.06
N ASP A 79 13.30 13.65 -18.81
CA ASP A 79 12.23 13.67 -19.80
C ASP A 79 11.45 14.98 -19.67
N GLU A 80 11.57 15.88 -20.64
CA GLU A 80 10.92 17.20 -20.59
C GLU A 80 9.39 17.14 -20.61
N GLY A 81 8.78 16.05 -21.09
CA GLY A 81 7.33 15.88 -21.10
C GLY A 81 6.76 15.34 -19.79
N LEU A 82 7.57 14.63 -19.01
CA LEU A 82 7.17 14.02 -17.72
C LEU A 82 7.80 14.73 -16.50
N SER A 83 8.75 15.63 -16.71
CA SER A 83 9.42 16.36 -15.64
C SER A 83 8.61 17.60 -15.25
N PHE A 84 8.41 17.80 -13.96
CA PHE A 84 7.78 19.01 -13.43
C PHE A 84 8.82 20.10 -13.17
N GLU A 85 8.52 21.33 -13.59
CA GLU A 85 9.30 22.49 -13.21
C GLU A 85 8.91 22.96 -11.81
N SER A 86 9.88 23.02 -10.90
CA SER A 86 9.66 23.60 -9.58
C SER A 86 9.62 25.13 -9.72
N LYS A 87 8.42 25.70 -9.79
CA LYS A 87 8.24 27.15 -9.67
C LYS A 87 8.43 27.52 -8.20
N ILE A 88 9.63 27.96 -7.84
CA ILE A 88 9.87 28.63 -6.56
C ILE A 88 9.06 29.93 -6.60
N GLN A 89 7.95 29.98 -5.87
CA GLN A 89 7.20 31.22 -5.69
C GLN A 89 7.93 32.08 -4.67
N ASN A 90 8.71 33.05 -5.14
CA ASN A 90 9.13 34.17 -4.31
C ASN A 90 7.88 35.01 -3.99
N THR A 91 7.29 34.80 -2.83
CA THR A 91 6.24 35.68 -2.30
C THR A 91 6.91 36.94 -1.76
N SER A 92 7.14 37.93 -2.62
CA SER A 92 7.42 39.29 -2.19
C SER A 92 6.11 39.92 -1.69
N ASN A 93 5.91 39.91 -0.38
CA ASN A 93 4.89 40.74 0.28
C ASN A 93 5.29 42.21 0.12
N ALA A 94 4.66 42.92 -0.80
CA ALA A 94 4.67 44.36 -0.86
C ALA A 94 3.44 44.89 -0.10
N ASP A 95 3.55 44.97 1.23
CA ASP A 95 2.64 45.80 2.00
C ASP A 95 2.96 47.27 1.68
N THR A 96 2.12 47.89 0.86
CA THR A 96 2.07 49.34 0.76
C THR A 96 0.61 49.74 0.59
N GLN A 97 -0.06 49.95 1.73
CA GLN A 97 -1.31 50.70 1.77
C GLN A 97 -0.95 52.14 2.17
N VAL A 98 -0.78 52.99 1.15
CA VAL A 98 -0.66 54.45 1.34
C VAL A 98 -2.08 55.00 1.36
N ASP A 99 -2.57 55.41 2.52
CA ASP A 99 -3.79 56.21 2.61
C ASP A 99 -3.52 57.60 2.04
N SER A 100 -4.06 57.87 0.86
CA SER A 100 -4.32 59.24 0.41
C SER A 100 -5.41 59.23 -0.66
N ASN A 101 -6.65 59.52 -0.26
CA ASN A 101 -7.65 60.06 -1.17
C ASN A 101 -8.21 61.34 -0.57
N ALA A 102 -7.57 62.45 -0.91
CA ALA A 102 -8.17 63.78 -0.88
C ALA A 102 -8.31 64.25 -2.33
N GLY A 103 -9.56 64.42 -2.77
CA GLY A 103 -9.94 65.04 -4.02
C GLY A 103 -11.45 64.88 -4.19
N GLY A 104 -12.26 65.88 -4.50
CA GLY A 104 -12.04 67.27 -4.86
C GLY A 104 -13.39 67.76 -5.42
N GLY A 105 -13.74 69.02 -5.23
CA GLY A 105 -14.96 69.59 -5.81
C GLY A 105 -15.02 71.10 -5.59
N GLY A 106 -14.71 71.87 -6.63
CA GLY A 106 -14.79 73.33 -6.59
C GLY A 106 -14.23 74.01 -7.84
N LEU A 107 -15.03 73.93 -8.92
CA LEU A 107 -15.12 74.80 -10.12
C LEU A 107 -13.87 74.98 -11.01
#